data_AF-A0A5B9MMK0-F1
#
_entry.id   AF-A0A5B9MMK0-F1
#
_cell.length_a   1.000
_cell.length_b   1.000
_cell.length_c   1.000
_cell.angle_alpha   90.00
_cell.angle_beta   90.00
_cell.angle_gamma   90.00
#
_symmetry.space_group_name_H-M   'P 1'
#
loop_
_entity.id
_entity.type
_entity.pdbx_description
1 polymer ?
#
loop_
_entity_poly.entity_id
_entity_poly.type
_entity_poly.pdbx_seq_one_letter_code
_entity_poly.pdbx_strand_id
1 'polypeptide(L)'
;MKVISLNCNHCGAPLDVPAKARFATCGFCQAKLAVEHVGNSYSTSVLDELKETTEKIARDVAEMKSSSEIKELDERWQRERLSHMVTGKHGQQSLPTKTGAVAGGIMIAAFGLFWTIMAAGITSAGARVGAPGVVRIFPLFGVLFIGFGIFIAFRIFSRADAYERANKKYLDQRRELAREQTRTD
;
A
#
# COMPACT_ATOMS: atom_id res chain seq x y z
N MET A 1 -64.98 11.25 17.37
CA MET A 1 -63.82 10.98 16.48
C MET A 1 -63.76 9.49 16.23
N LYS A 2 -63.52 9.02 14.99
CA LYS A 2 -63.47 7.59 14.68
C LYS A 2 -62.10 7.04 15.11
N VAL A 3 -62.09 6.21 16.15
CA VAL A 3 -60.92 5.46 16.62
C VAL A 3 -60.91 4.09 15.97
N ILE A 4 -59.74 3.56 15.69
CA ILE A 4 -59.53 2.23 15.11
C ILE A 4 -58.65 1.46 16.09
N SER A 5 -59.09 0.27 16.47
CA SER A 5 -58.34 -0.62 17.34
C SER A 5 -57.46 -1.52 16.47
N LEU A 6 -56.16 -1.52 16.76
CA LEU A 6 -55.15 -2.36 16.11
C LEU A 6 -54.26 -2.98 17.19
N ASN A 7 -53.62 -4.10 16.85
CA ASN A 7 -52.60 -4.67 17.72
C ASN A 7 -51.23 -4.11 17.37
N CYS A 8 -50.41 -3.88 18.39
CA CYS A 8 -49.01 -3.57 18.20
C CYS A 8 -48.29 -4.80 17.61
N ASN A 9 -47.65 -4.66 16.46
CA ASN A 9 -46.90 -5.75 15.83
C ASN A 9 -45.60 -6.12 16.57
N HIS A 10 -45.20 -5.34 17.57
CA HIS A 10 -44.03 -5.62 18.41
C HIS A 10 -44.38 -6.48 19.65
N CYS A 11 -45.51 -6.21 20.31
CA CYS A 11 -45.86 -6.87 21.59
C CYS A 11 -47.26 -7.47 21.66
N GLY A 12 -48.09 -7.31 20.63
CA GLY A 12 -49.46 -7.82 20.58
C GLY A 12 -50.48 -7.03 21.42
N ALA A 13 -50.07 -5.99 22.14
CA ALA A 13 -50.99 -5.18 22.95
C ALA A 13 -52.01 -4.42 22.08
N PRO A 14 -53.28 -4.30 22.53
CA PRO A 14 -54.29 -3.51 21.83
C PRO A 14 -53.95 -2.02 21.89
N LEU A 15 -54.16 -1.33 20.79
CA LEU A 15 -53.84 0.08 20.61
C LEU A 15 -54.97 0.78 19.88
N ASP A 16 -55.52 1.82 20.50
CA ASP A 16 -56.55 2.66 19.89
C ASP A 16 -55.91 3.91 19.31
N VAL A 17 -55.94 4.02 17.97
CA VAL A 17 -55.37 5.17 17.26
C VAL A 17 -56.46 5.92 16.48
N PRO A 18 -56.31 7.24 16.30
CA PRO A 18 -57.19 7.98 15.40
C PRO A 18 -57.13 7.42 13.98
N ALA A 19 -58.26 7.32 13.29
CA ALA A 19 -58.35 6.77 11.92
C ALA A 19 -57.43 7.43 10.86
N LYS A 20 -56.84 8.59 11.16
CA LYS A 20 -55.95 9.35 10.28
C LYS A 20 -54.51 9.43 10.79
N ALA A 21 -54.18 8.78 11.91
CA ALA A 21 -52.85 8.85 12.48
C ALA A 21 -51.87 7.98 11.66
N ARG A 22 -50.77 8.57 11.19
CA ARG A 22 -49.70 7.84 10.48
C ARG A 22 -48.66 7.24 11.42
N PHE A 23 -48.62 7.72 12.66
CA PHE A 23 -47.68 7.31 13.68
C PHE A 23 -48.41 7.16 15.01
N ALA A 24 -48.05 6.14 15.78
CA ALA A 24 -48.57 5.91 17.12
C ALA A 24 -47.51 5.28 18.01
N THR A 25 -47.58 5.55 19.31
CA THR A 25 -46.69 4.92 20.29
C THR A 25 -47.49 3.90 21.06
N CYS A 26 -46.98 2.67 21.18
CA CYS A 26 -47.64 1.66 22.00
C CYS A 26 -47.55 2.04 23.49
N GLY A 27 -48.69 2.13 24.19
CA GLY A 27 -48.69 2.42 25.62
C GLY A 27 -48.07 1.33 26.50
N PHE A 28 -47.95 0.09 25.98
CA PHE A 28 -47.41 -1.05 26.72
C PHE A 28 -45.89 -1.21 26.55
N CYS A 29 -45.41 -1.34 25.31
CA CYS A 29 -43.99 -1.55 25.03
C CYS A 29 -43.23 -0.27 24.64
N GLN A 30 -43.92 0.87 24.57
CA GLN A 30 -43.36 2.18 24.20
C GLN A 30 -42.73 2.24 22.79
N ALA A 31 -42.91 1.21 21.96
CA ALA A 31 -42.41 1.19 20.59
C ALA A 31 -43.09 2.27 19.73
N LYS A 32 -42.31 2.97 18.90
CA LYS A 32 -42.81 3.90 17.88
C LYS A 32 -43.22 3.14 16.63
N LEU A 33 -44.50 3.22 16.29
CA LEU A 33 -45.11 2.47 15.21
C LEU A 33 -45.54 3.41 14.08
N ALA A 34 -45.22 3.05 12.84
CA ALA A 34 -45.90 3.57 11.67
C ALA A 34 -47.21 2.79 11.46
N VAL A 35 -48.31 3.49 11.23
CA VAL A 35 -49.62 2.88 10.93
C VAL A 35 -49.78 2.86 9.41
N GLU A 36 -49.80 1.67 8.84
CA GLU A 36 -50.03 1.46 7.41
C GLU A 36 -51.49 1.08 7.16
N HIS A 37 -52.08 1.73 6.15
CA HIS A 37 -53.44 1.50 5.71
C HIS A 37 -53.41 0.80 4.35
N VAL A 38 -53.62 -0.51 4.32
CA VAL A 38 -53.65 -1.29 3.06
C VAL A 38 -55.05 -1.82 2.85
N GLY A 39 -55.86 -1.09 2.08
CA GLY A 39 -57.26 -1.46 1.84
C GLY A 39 -58.10 -1.49 3.12
N ASN A 40 -58.55 -2.68 3.54
CA ASN A 40 -59.33 -2.89 4.76
C ASN A 40 -58.51 -3.46 5.94
N SER A 41 -57.19 -3.59 5.80
CA SER A 41 -56.29 -4.02 6.87
C SER A 41 -55.47 -2.84 7.40
N TYR A 42 -55.24 -2.85 8.71
CA TYR A 42 -54.41 -1.88 9.42
C TYR A 42 -53.26 -2.64 10.06
N SER A 43 -52.02 -2.31 9.70
CA SER A 43 -50.81 -2.93 10.25
C SER A 43 -49.92 -1.87 10.88
N THR A 44 -49.14 -2.26 11.89
CA THR A 44 -48.15 -1.39 12.53
C THR A 44 -46.73 -1.86 12.20
N SER A 45 -45.81 -0.99 11.82
CA SER A 45 -44.40 -1.36 11.63
C SER A 45 -43.52 -0.54 12.58
N VAL A 46 -42.51 -1.18 13.18
CA VAL A 46 -41.63 -0.55 14.17
C VAL A 46 -40.62 0.34 13.44
N LEU A 47 -40.52 1.61 13.82
CA LEU A 47 -39.62 2.58 13.17
C LEU A 47 -38.19 2.59 13.74
N ASP A 48 -38.00 2.08 14.96
CA ASP A 48 -36.72 2.17 15.66
C ASP A 48 -35.66 1.21 15.06
N GLU A 49 -36.08 0.08 14.48
CA GLU A 49 -35.19 -0.93 13.89
C GLU A 49 -34.47 -0.41 12.62
N LEU A 50 -35.07 0.53 11.88
CA LEU A 50 -34.47 1.13 10.68
C LEU A 50 -33.38 2.16 10.98
N LYS A 51 -33.51 2.93 12.07
CA LYS A 51 -32.49 3.91 12.48
C LYS A 51 -31.27 3.22 13.05
N GLU A 52 -31.48 2.25 13.93
CA GLU A 52 -30.39 1.47 14.53
C GLU A 52 -29.61 0.67 13.48
N THR A 53 -30.30 0.07 12.52
CA THR A 53 -29.67 -0.64 11.40
C THR A 53 -28.90 0.31 10.48
N THR A 54 -29.43 1.48 10.16
CA THR A 54 -28.74 2.46 9.30
C THR A 54 -27.48 3.01 9.95
N GLU A 55 -27.53 3.32 11.26
CA GLU A 55 -26.37 3.79 12.01
C GLU A 55 -25.30 2.71 12.16
N LYS A 56 -25.71 1.46 12.36
CA LYS A 56 -24.78 0.32 12.41
C LYS A 56 -24.10 0.09 11.06
N ILE A 57 -24.86 0.11 9.97
CA ILE A 57 -24.33 0.00 8.60
C ILE A 57 -23.39 1.17 8.29
N ALA A 58 -23.71 2.39 8.71
CA ALA A 58 -22.84 3.54 8.49
C ALA A 58 -21.49 3.40 9.22
N ARG A 59 -21.49 2.87 10.45
CA ARG A 59 -20.26 2.56 11.20
C ARG A 59 -19.47 1.43 10.54
N ASP A 60 -20.13 0.34 10.18
CA ASP A 60 -19.49 -0.82 9.53
C ASP A 60 -18.87 -0.41 8.18
N VAL A 61 -19.54 0.46 7.40
CA VAL A 61 -19.01 1.00 6.14
C VAL A 61 -17.81 1.91 6.37
N ALA A 62 -17.80 2.72 7.42
CA ALA A 62 -16.66 3.58 7.75
C ALA A 62 -15.42 2.74 8.14
N GLU A 63 -15.61 1.70 8.96
CA GLU A 63 -14.56 0.76 9.33
C GLU A 63 -14.03 -0.01 8.11
N MET A 64 -14.93 -0.53 7.27
CA MET A 64 -14.58 -1.22 6.02
C MET A 64 -13.82 -0.30 5.06
N LYS A 65 -14.23 0.96 4.92
CA LYS A 65 -13.57 1.93 4.03
C LYS A 65 -12.14 2.21 4.49
N SER A 66 -11.93 2.43 5.79
CA SER A 66 -10.60 2.65 6.35
C SER A 66 -9.67 1.45 6.11
N SER A 67 -10.20 0.24 6.26
CA SER A 67 -9.46 -0.99 5.97
C SER A 67 -9.16 -1.18 4.48
N SER A 68 -10.07 -0.77 3.58
CA SER A 68 -9.84 -0.85 2.14
C SER A 68 -8.72 0.09 1.68
N GLU A 69 -8.62 1.29 2.25
CA GLU A 69 -7.62 2.29 1.86
C GLU A 69 -6.20 1.82 2.18
N ILE A 70 -5.99 1.21 3.35
CA ILE A 70 -4.70 0.61 3.73
C ILE A 70 -4.37 -0.56 2.79
N LYS A 71 -5.35 -1.43 2.49
CA LYS A 71 -5.14 -2.57 1.59
C LYS A 71 -4.72 -2.11 0.20
N GLU A 72 -5.39 -1.12 -0.37
CA GLU A 72 -5.03 -0.56 -1.68
C GLU A 72 -3.64 0.08 -1.67
N LEU A 73 -3.28 0.78 -0.59
CA LEU A 73 -1.95 1.33 -0.41
C LEU A 73 -0.88 0.23 -0.39
N ASP A 74 -1.11 -0.83 0.37
CA ASP A 74 -0.20 -1.97 0.49
C ASP A 74 -0.05 -2.70 -0.85
N GLU A 75 -1.14 -2.93 -1.60
CA GLU A 75 -1.10 -3.55 -2.93
C GLU A 75 -0.34 -2.69 -3.95
N ARG A 76 -0.56 -1.37 -3.96
CA ARG A 76 0.21 -0.44 -4.80
C ARG A 76 1.70 -0.50 -4.44
N TRP A 77 2.02 -0.48 -3.15
CA TRP A 77 3.40 -0.58 -2.68
C TRP A 77 4.05 -1.91 -3.09
N GLN A 78 3.35 -3.04 -3.02
CA GLN A 78 3.91 -4.31 -3.49
C GLN A 78 4.26 -4.27 -4.99
N ARG A 79 3.38 -3.72 -5.83
CA ARG A 79 3.66 -3.56 -7.27
C ARG A 79 4.85 -2.63 -7.53
N GLU A 80 4.92 -1.50 -6.84
CA GLU A 80 6.01 -0.53 -6.98
C GLU A 80 7.34 -1.12 -6.47
N ARG A 81 7.33 -1.80 -5.32
CA ARG A 81 8.48 -2.50 -4.75
C ARG A 81 9.05 -3.54 -5.71
N LEU A 82 8.20 -4.36 -6.33
CA LEU A 82 8.63 -5.36 -7.32
C LEU A 82 9.34 -4.72 -8.52
N SER A 83 8.89 -3.53 -8.97
CA SER A 83 9.52 -2.81 -10.08
C SER A 83 10.94 -2.32 -9.76
N HIS A 84 11.26 -2.15 -8.48
CA HIS A 84 12.58 -1.72 -8.01
C HIS A 84 13.51 -2.88 -7.64
N MET A 85 13.01 -4.10 -7.50
CA MET A 85 13.83 -5.26 -7.20
C MET A 85 14.78 -5.59 -8.35
N VAL A 86 16.00 -6.01 -7.99
CA VAL A 86 16.99 -6.46 -8.97
C VAL A 86 17.03 -7.98 -8.94
N THR A 87 16.83 -8.60 -10.10
CA THR A 87 16.97 -10.06 -10.25
C THR A 87 18.46 -10.39 -10.32
N GLY A 88 18.96 -11.11 -9.32
CA GLY A 88 20.32 -11.64 -9.34
C GLY A 88 20.48 -12.76 -10.36
N LYS A 89 21.74 -13.13 -10.64
CA LYS A 89 22.12 -14.20 -11.58
C LYS A 89 21.48 -15.57 -11.28
N HIS A 90 21.05 -15.80 -10.04
CA HIS A 90 20.42 -17.04 -9.58
C HIS A 90 18.89 -16.94 -9.42
N GLY A 91 18.24 -15.93 -10.01
CA GLY A 91 16.79 -15.71 -9.89
C GLY A 91 16.35 -15.15 -8.53
N GLN A 92 17.28 -15.00 -7.59
CA GLN A 92 17.03 -14.36 -6.29
C GLN A 92 16.73 -12.88 -6.50
N GLN A 93 15.56 -12.42 -6.05
CA GLN A 93 15.21 -11.00 -6.04
C GLN A 93 15.79 -10.37 -4.76
N SER A 94 16.76 -9.49 -4.92
CA SER A 94 17.31 -8.74 -3.79
C SER A 94 16.89 -7.28 -3.87
N LEU A 95 16.70 -6.69 -2.69
CA LEU A 95 16.50 -5.26 -2.57
C LEU A 95 17.80 -4.56 -2.98
N PRO A 96 17.74 -3.53 -3.85
CA PRO A 96 18.92 -2.75 -4.17
C PRO A 96 19.40 -2.01 -2.92
N THR A 97 20.54 -2.42 -2.37
CA THR A 97 21.14 -1.77 -1.20
C THR A 97 22.21 -0.77 -1.64
N LYS A 98 22.19 0.42 -1.04
CA LYS A 98 23.24 1.44 -1.24
C LYS A 98 24.62 0.89 -0.84
N THR A 99 24.69 0.12 0.25
CA THR A 99 25.91 -0.52 0.74
C THR A 99 26.51 -1.50 -0.27
N GLY A 100 25.69 -2.32 -0.93
CA GLY A 100 26.16 -3.25 -1.96
C GLY A 100 26.72 -2.53 -3.19
N ALA A 101 26.10 -1.43 -3.60
CA ALA A 101 26.57 -0.60 -4.71
C ALA A 101 27.94 0.04 -4.41
N VAL A 102 28.11 0.60 -3.22
CA VAL A 102 29.36 1.24 -2.78
C VAL A 102 30.48 0.22 -2.65
N ALA A 103 30.24 -0.89 -1.95
CA ALA A 103 31.25 -1.94 -1.77
C ALA A 103 31.69 -2.56 -3.10
N GLY A 104 30.73 -2.83 -4.00
CA GLY A 104 31.02 -3.31 -5.36
C GLY A 104 31.81 -2.29 -6.18
N GLY A 105 31.46 -1.00 -6.10
CA GLY A 105 32.20 0.07 -6.77
C GLY A 105 33.65 0.18 -6.29
N ILE A 106 33.88 0.13 -4.98
CA ILE A 106 35.23 0.15 -4.38
C ILE A 106 36.06 -1.05 -4.86
N MET A 107 35.47 -2.25 -4.86
CA MET A 107 36.13 -3.47 -5.34
C MET A 107 36.54 -3.36 -6.82
N ILE A 108 35.64 -2.89 -7.68
CA ILE A 108 35.93 -2.73 -9.11
C ILE A 108 37.01 -1.67 -9.33
N ALA A 109 36.97 -0.55 -8.59
CA ALA A 109 37.98 0.50 -8.69
C ALA A 109 39.37 -0.01 -8.24
N ALA A 110 39.44 -0.73 -7.12
CA ALA A 110 40.68 -1.32 -6.62
C ALA A 110 41.24 -2.36 -7.60
N PHE A 111 40.39 -3.23 -8.13
CA PHE A 111 40.80 -4.22 -9.14
C PHE A 111 41.28 -3.55 -10.44
N GLY A 112 40.56 -2.55 -10.94
CA GLY A 112 40.93 -1.81 -12.15
C GLY A 112 42.26 -1.06 -11.97
N LEU A 113 42.49 -0.47 -10.80
CA LEU A 113 43.76 0.18 -10.47
C LEU A 113 44.91 -0.84 -10.43
N PHE A 114 44.72 -1.95 -9.71
CA PHE A 114 45.69 -3.04 -9.63
C PHE A 114 46.03 -3.60 -11.02
N TRP A 115 45.01 -3.88 -11.83
CA TRP A 115 45.18 -4.35 -13.20
C TRP A 115 45.97 -3.35 -14.05
N THR A 116 45.66 -2.06 -13.96
CA THR A 116 46.35 -1.01 -14.74
C THR A 116 47.83 -0.94 -14.38
N ILE A 117 48.18 -1.00 -13.08
CA ILE A 117 49.56 -0.99 -12.60
C ILE A 117 50.31 -2.23 -13.10
N MET A 118 49.71 -3.42 -12.95
CA MET A 118 50.31 -4.68 -13.39
C MET A 118 50.51 -4.71 -14.92
N ALA A 119 49.50 -4.31 -15.69
CA ALA A 119 49.54 -4.25 -17.14
C ALA A 119 50.58 -3.25 -17.65
N ALA A 120 50.71 -2.09 -17.00
CA ALA A 120 51.75 -1.10 -17.33
C ALA A 120 53.15 -1.67 -17.07
N GLY A 121 53.34 -2.41 -15.96
CA GLY A 121 54.59 -3.11 -15.65
C GLY A 121 54.98 -4.10 -16.74
N ILE A 122 54.07 -5.00 -17.14
CA ILE A 122 54.30 -5.99 -18.19
C ILE A 122 54.56 -5.33 -19.55
N THR A 123 53.81 -4.27 -19.88
CA THR A 123 53.99 -3.50 -21.12
C THR A 123 55.39 -2.87 -21.17
N SER A 124 55.84 -2.27 -20.06
CA SER A 124 57.15 -1.65 -19.97
C SER A 124 58.31 -2.65 -20.07
N ALA A 125 58.14 -3.85 -19.51
CA ALA A 125 59.11 -4.93 -19.61
C ALA A 125 59.14 -5.50 -21.04
N GLY A 126 57.98 -5.82 -21.62
CA GLY A 126 57.87 -6.36 -22.98
C GLY A 126 58.38 -5.41 -24.05
N ALA A 127 58.18 -4.10 -23.89
CA ALA A 127 58.72 -3.10 -24.81
C ALA A 127 60.26 -3.11 -24.87
N ARG A 128 60.95 -3.49 -23.78
CA ARG A 128 62.41 -3.62 -23.74
C ARG A 128 62.92 -4.88 -24.45
N VAL A 129 62.08 -5.91 -24.59
CA VAL A 129 62.42 -7.20 -25.22
C VAL A 129 61.87 -7.32 -26.65
N GLY A 130 61.38 -6.22 -27.24
CA GLY A 130 60.86 -6.20 -28.61
C GLY A 130 59.47 -6.80 -28.80
N ALA A 131 58.66 -6.88 -27.73
CA ALA A 131 57.32 -7.44 -27.80
C ALA A 131 56.41 -6.65 -28.79
N PRO A 132 55.45 -7.31 -29.46
CA PRO A 132 54.56 -6.69 -30.45
C PRO A 132 53.81 -5.46 -29.91
N GLY A 133 53.57 -4.47 -30.77
CA GLY A 133 52.92 -3.20 -30.40
C GLY A 133 51.52 -3.33 -29.76
N VAL A 134 50.84 -4.45 -29.97
CA VAL A 134 49.52 -4.77 -29.37
C VAL A 134 49.57 -4.79 -27.84
N VAL A 135 50.72 -5.11 -27.23
CA VAL A 135 50.89 -5.16 -25.77
C VAL A 135 50.68 -3.77 -25.14
N ARG A 136 50.83 -2.68 -25.90
CA ARG A 136 50.63 -1.29 -25.41
C ARG A 136 49.17 -0.93 -25.13
N ILE A 137 48.21 -1.71 -25.61
CA ILE A 137 46.76 -1.45 -25.42
C ILE A 137 46.27 -2.05 -24.09
N PHE A 138 47.00 -3.00 -23.49
CA PHE A 138 46.58 -3.71 -22.28
C PHE A 138 46.21 -2.82 -21.08
N PRO A 139 46.93 -1.72 -20.78
CA PRO A 139 46.55 -0.81 -19.69
C PRO A 139 45.23 -0.06 -19.92
N LEU A 140 44.83 0.18 -21.18
CA LEU A 140 43.58 0.87 -21.51
C LEU A 140 42.34 0.05 -21.09
N PHE A 141 42.44 -1.27 -21.06
CA PHE A 141 41.36 -2.11 -20.53
C PHE A 141 41.07 -1.83 -19.06
N GLY A 142 42.10 -1.55 -18.25
CA GLY A 142 41.92 -1.20 -16.84
C GLY A 142 41.11 0.10 -16.66
N VAL A 143 41.41 1.12 -17.47
CA VAL A 143 40.64 2.37 -17.50
C VAL A 143 39.19 2.14 -17.92
N LEU A 144 38.97 1.29 -18.94
CA LEU A 144 37.63 0.89 -19.36
C LEU A 144 36.85 0.17 -18.25
N PHE A 145 37.48 -0.76 -17.53
CA PHE A 145 36.84 -1.45 -16.39
C PHE A 145 36.46 -0.49 -15.27
N ILE A 146 37.30 0.50 -14.97
CA ILE A 146 36.99 1.54 -13.98
C ILE A 146 35.78 2.36 -14.45
N GLY A 147 35.79 2.85 -15.69
CA GLY A 147 34.68 3.63 -16.23
C GLY A 147 33.36 2.85 -16.25
N PHE A 148 33.39 1.61 -16.70
CA PHE A 148 32.23 0.72 -16.69
C PHE A 148 31.75 0.39 -15.27
N GLY A 149 32.67 0.17 -14.34
CA GLY A 149 32.37 -0.04 -12.93
C GLY A 149 31.65 1.14 -12.28
N ILE A 150 32.15 2.36 -12.51
CA ILE A 150 31.52 3.59 -12.04
C ILE A 150 30.11 3.74 -12.62
N PHE A 151 29.93 3.48 -13.92
CA PHE A 151 28.63 3.54 -14.57
C PHE A 151 27.61 2.57 -13.95
N ILE A 152 28.01 1.32 -13.71
CA ILE A 152 27.16 0.32 -13.04
C ILE A 152 26.84 0.77 -11.61
N ALA A 153 27.84 1.20 -10.85
CA ALA A 153 27.66 1.64 -9.47
C ALA A 153 26.65 2.80 -9.39
N PHE A 154 26.75 3.78 -10.29
CA PHE A 154 25.81 4.91 -10.37
C PHE A 154 24.38 4.44 -10.67
N ARG A 155 24.20 3.50 -11.61
CA ARG A 155 22.89 2.93 -11.97
C ARG A 155 22.24 2.16 -10.80
N ILE A 156 23.04 1.42 -10.02
CA ILE A 156 22.53 0.70 -8.85
C ILE A 156 22.18 1.70 -7.74
N PHE A 157 23.05 2.69 -7.50
CA PHE A 157 22.82 3.72 -6.49
C PHE A 157 21.54 4.51 -6.76
N SER A 158 21.32 4.95 -8.01
CA SER A 158 20.12 5.71 -8.39
C SER A 158 18.83 4.89 -8.18
N ARG A 159 18.87 3.58 -8.44
CA ARG A 159 17.73 2.68 -8.18
C ARG A 159 17.48 2.48 -6.69
N ALA A 160 18.53 2.26 -5.90
CA ALA A 160 18.41 2.12 -4.45
C ALA A 160 17.83 3.39 -3.80
N ASP A 161 18.25 4.55 -4.29
CA ASP A 161 17.78 5.85 -3.81
C ASP A 161 16.32 6.14 -4.21
N ALA A 162 15.91 5.74 -5.43
CA ALA A 162 14.51 5.79 -5.83
C ALA A 162 13.63 4.89 -4.95
N TYR A 163 14.08 3.66 -4.66
CA TYR A 163 13.37 2.74 -3.77
C TYR A 163 13.23 3.30 -2.36
N GLU A 164 14.30 3.87 -1.79
CA GLU A 164 14.26 4.40 -0.43
C GLU A 164 13.29 5.58 -0.29
N ARG A 165 13.28 6.48 -1.28
CA ARG A 165 12.28 7.57 -1.34
C ARG A 165 10.86 7.06 -1.42
N ALA A 166 10.60 6.09 -2.30
CA ALA A 166 9.27 5.49 -2.45
C ALA A 166 8.82 4.78 -1.17
N ASN A 167 9.72 4.01 -0.55
CA ASN A 167 9.45 3.32 0.72
C ASN A 167 9.15 4.32 1.84
N LYS A 168 9.90 5.43 1.93
CA LYS A 168 9.65 6.47 2.92
C LYS A 168 8.26 7.08 2.74
N LYS A 169 7.91 7.43 1.50
CA LYS A 169 6.57 7.96 1.17
C LYS A 169 5.46 6.99 1.56
N TYR A 170 5.61 5.70 1.23
CA TYR A 170 4.67 4.65 1.63
C TYR A 170 4.53 4.55 3.15
N LEU A 171 5.63 4.54 3.90
CA LEU A 171 5.61 4.48 5.36
C LEU A 171 4.93 5.70 5.98
N ASP A 172 5.17 6.90 5.43
CA ASP A 172 4.54 8.13 5.90
C ASP A 172 3.03 8.11 5.64
N GLN A 173 2.58 7.71 4.44
CA GLN A 173 1.16 7.55 4.10
C GLN A 173 0.46 6.50 4.98
N ARG A 174 1.13 5.37 5.23
CA ARG A 174 0.58 4.31 6.09
C ARG A 174 0.42 4.75 7.54
N ARG A 175 1.35 5.58 8.05
CA ARG A 175 1.24 6.17 9.39
C ARG A 175 0.11 7.19 9.47
N GLU A 176 -0.12 7.95 8.41
CA GLU A 176 -1.21 8.93 8.33
C GLU A 176 -2.57 8.22 8.40
N LEU A 177 -2.80 7.20 7.55
CA LEU A 177 -4.03 6.40 7.57
C LEU A 177 -4.25 5.69 8.92
N ALA A 178 -3.18 5.15 9.52
CA ALA A 178 -3.28 4.52 10.84
C ALA A 178 -3.67 5.52 11.95
N ARG A 179 -3.21 6.77 11.87
CA ARG A 179 -3.60 7.83 12.82
C ARG A 179 -5.05 8.27 12.64
N GLU A 180 -5.53 8.32 11.40
CA GLU A 180 -6.93 8.64 11.12
C GLU A 180 -7.85 7.58 11.71
N GLN A 181 -7.52 6.29 11.59
CA GLN A 181 -8.25 5.19 12.21
C GLN A 181 -8.38 5.36 13.73
N THR A 182 -7.25 5.61 14.42
CA THR A 182 -7.25 5.83 15.88
C THR A 182 -8.03 7.07 16.32
N ARG A 183 -8.27 8.03 15.42
CA ARG A 183 -9.06 9.24 15.73
C ARG A 183 -10.57 9.00 15.59
N THR A 184 -10.96 8.03 14.79
CA THR A 184 -12.38 7.65 14.57
C THR A 184 -12.91 6.66 15.60
N ASP A 185 -12.03 5.96 16.33
CA ASP A 185 -12.35 5.10 17.47
C ASP A 185 -12.54 5.90 18.78
#